data_AF-A0A1X0WUZ1-F1
#
_entry.id   AF-A0A1X0WUZ1-F1
#
_cell.length_a   1.000
_cell.length_b   1.000
_cell.length_c   1.000
_cell.angle_alpha   90.00
_cell.angle_beta   90.00
_cell.angle_gamma   90.00
#
_symmetry.space_group_name_H-M   'P 1'
#
loop_
_entity.id
_entity.type
_entity.pdbx_description
1 polymer ?
#
loop_
_entity_poly.entity_id
_entity_poly.type
_entity_poly.pdbx_seq_one_letter_code
_entity_poly.pdbx_strand_id
1 'polypeptide(L)'
;MKDRETGVEIIGGASDLEGISHVSSRRVLAQELFGKTYDAYDLQLKNPTDHSLQPKGSVLVRLPISASVENIYYITPTKELQSLDFTVRDGKAEFITNHFSTYAVVYQATGTSSNTEEKPSVSDTETLAHEAEQLSASPSLARTGNHSPKEQLPATGEASNPLLFLAGLSLALTATFMLKGRKDDSN
;
A
#
# COMPACT_ATOMS: atom_id res chain seq x y z
N MET A 1 12.22 19.81 4.48
CA MET A 1 12.81 19.93 3.12
C MET A 1 11.85 19.33 2.10
N LYS A 2 11.91 19.74 0.83
CA LYS A 2 10.99 19.28 -0.22
C LYS A 2 11.71 19.11 -1.55
N ASP A 3 11.49 17.97 -2.19
CA ASP A 3 11.87 17.73 -3.57
C ASP A 3 10.80 18.35 -4.48
N ARG A 4 11.21 19.27 -5.36
CA ARG A 4 10.27 20.04 -6.20
C ARG A 4 9.74 19.25 -7.39
N GLU A 5 10.52 18.29 -7.87
CA GLU A 5 10.17 17.50 -9.06
C GLU A 5 9.07 16.50 -8.73
N THR A 6 9.25 15.76 -7.65
CA THR A 6 8.31 14.71 -7.23
C THR A 6 7.26 15.21 -6.26
N GLY A 7 7.52 16.31 -5.54
CA GLY A 7 6.65 16.82 -4.49
C GLY A 7 6.83 16.13 -3.12
N VAL A 8 7.80 15.22 -2.98
CA VAL A 8 8.10 14.54 -1.72
C VAL A 8 8.61 15.53 -0.67
N GLU A 9 8.09 15.41 0.55
CA GLU A 9 8.47 16.26 1.68
C GLU A 9 9.06 15.42 2.82
N ILE A 10 10.19 15.87 3.37
CA ILE A 10 10.83 15.26 4.54
C ILE A 10 10.84 16.29 5.67
N ILE A 11 10.36 15.88 6.84
CA ILE A 11 10.29 16.70 8.05
C ILE A 11 10.98 15.94 9.18
N GLY A 12 12.00 16.55 9.77
CA GLY A 12 12.75 15.97 10.88
C GLY A 12 13.35 17.08 11.74
N GLY A 13 13.81 16.73 12.94
CA GLY A 13 14.54 17.66 13.80
C GLY A 13 15.89 18.04 13.19
N ALA A 14 16.46 19.16 13.67
CA ALA A 14 17.76 19.63 13.20
C ALA A 14 18.88 18.60 13.44
N SER A 15 18.83 17.86 14.55
CA SER A 15 19.76 16.78 14.87
C SER A 15 19.55 15.54 13.98
N ASP A 16 18.29 15.22 13.64
CA ASP A 16 17.97 14.03 12.83
C ASP A 16 18.44 14.19 11.38
N LEU A 17 18.51 15.43 10.91
CA LEU A 17 18.90 15.80 9.55
C LEU A 17 20.27 16.51 9.51
N GLU A 18 21.12 16.28 10.51
CA GLU A 18 22.45 16.88 10.57
C GLU A 18 23.31 16.49 9.34
N GLY A 19 23.92 17.50 8.70
CA GLY A 19 24.74 17.33 7.51
C GLY A 19 23.96 17.13 6.20
N ILE A 20 22.62 17.04 6.27
CA ILE A 20 21.76 17.00 5.09
C ILE A 20 21.53 18.42 4.57
N SER A 21 21.70 18.60 3.26
CA SER A 21 21.43 19.86 2.56
C SER A 21 20.09 19.86 1.83
N HIS A 22 19.75 18.74 1.18
CA HIS A 22 18.51 18.62 0.42
C HIS A 22 18.07 17.16 0.31
N VAL A 23 16.83 16.96 -0.12
CA VAL A 23 16.27 15.66 -0.51
C VAL A 23 16.30 15.55 -2.03
N SER A 24 16.65 14.38 -2.52
CA SER A 24 16.50 13.97 -3.92
C SER A 24 15.51 12.81 -3.97
N SER A 25 14.54 12.89 -4.87
CA SER A 25 13.57 11.83 -5.08
C SER A 25 13.43 11.52 -6.56
N ARG A 26 13.32 10.23 -6.89
CA ARG A 26 13.11 9.76 -8.26
C ARG A 26 12.00 8.72 -8.29
N ARG A 27 11.09 8.83 -9.26
CA ARG A 27 10.12 7.77 -9.54
C ARG A 27 10.80 6.54 -10.13
N VAL A 28 10.48 5.37 -9.60
CA VAL A 28 11.07 4.09 -10.02
C VAL A 28 9.97 3.06 -10.25
N LEU A 29 10.28 2.02 -11.02
CA LEU A 29 9.39 0.87 -11.20
C LEU A 29 9.67 -0.16 -10.10
N ALA A 30 8.60 -0.76 -9.56
CA ALA A 30 8.63 -1.85 -8.60
C ALA A 30 7.99 -3.09 -9.23
N GLN A 31 8.82 -4.04 -9.65
CA GLN A 31 8.36 -5.27 -10.30
C GLN A 31 7.56 -6.16 -9.35
N GLU A 32 7.85 -6.04 -8.07
CA GLU A 32 7.21 -6.72 -6.95
C GLU A 32 5.73 -6.32 -6.82
N LEU A 33 5.37 -5.16 -7.37
CA LEU A 33 4.01 -4.61 -7.36
C LEU A 33 3.33 -4.71 -8.72
N PHE A 34 3.80 -5.56 -9.63
CA PHE A 34 3.11 -5.80 -10.89
C PHE A 34 1.68 -6.32 -10.66
N GLY A 35 0.74 -5.75 -11.42
CA GLY A 35 -0.69 -6.00 -11.25
C GLY A 35 -1.38 -5.09 -10.22
N LYS A 36 -0.63 -4.27 -9.47
CA LYS A 36 -1.17 -3.21 -8.61
C LYS A 36 -1.04 -1.85 -9.28
N THR A 37 -1.91 -0.91 -8.91
CA THR A 37 -1.72 0.51 -9.21
C THR A 37 -0.89 1.12 -8.09
N TYR A 38 0.29 1.66 -8.42
CA TYR A 38 1.22 2.18 -7.43
C TYR A 38 2.05 3.35 -7.97
N ASP A 39 2.59 4.15 -7.05
CA ASP A 39 3.72 5.05 -7.29
C ASP A 39 4.88 4.61 -6.40
N ALA A 40 6.10 4.47 -6.95
CA ALA A 40 7.29 4.16 -6.18
C ALA A 40 8.37 5.23 -6.34
N TYR A 41 9.07 5.52 -5.24
CA TYR A 41 10.03 6.60 -5.13
C TYR A 41 11.33 6.07 -4.50
N ASP A 42 12.45 6.22 -5.19
CA ASP A 42 13.77 6.13 -4.57
C ASP A 42 14.09 7.46 -3.88
N LEU A 43 14.22 7.42 -2.55
CA LEU A 43 14.44 8.60 -1.73
C LEU A 43 15.89 8.64 -1.23
N GLN A 44 16.53 9.80 -1.37
CA GLN A 44 17.89 10.02 -0.89
C GLN A 44 18.00 11.37 -0.17
N LEU A 45 18.69 11.40 0.96
CA LEU A 45 19.12 12.64 1.60
C LEU A 45 20.55 12.94 1.16
N LYS A 46 20.81 14.18 0.74
CA LYS A 46 22.07 14.59 0.12
C LYS A 46 22.77 15.65 0.96
N ASN A 47 24.06 15.47 1.18
CA ASN A 47 24.90 16.51 1.77
C ASN A 47 25.23 17.61 0.74
N PRO A 48 25.91 18.71 1.12
CA PRO A 48 26.28 19.77 0.17
C PRO A 48 27.21 19.34 -0.98
N THR A 49 27.81 18.14 -0.90
CA THR A 49 28.69 17.56 -1.92
C THR A 49 28.00 16.43 -2.70
N ASP A 50 26.66 16.37 -2.68
CA ASP A 50 25.81 15.37 -3.35
C ASP A 50 26.01 13.90 -2.95
N HIS A 51 26.70 13.66 -1.83
CA HIS A 51 26.81 12.33 -1.25
C HIS A 51 25.54 11.97 -0.47
N SER A 52 25.08 10.73 -0.65
CA SER A 52 23.91 10.22 0.05
C SER A 52 24.24 9.93 1.51
N LEU A 53 23.37 10.39 2.40
CA LEU A 53 23.44 10.18 3.83
C LEU A 53 22.13 9.58 4.33
N GLN A 54 22.20 8.88 5.46
CA GLN A 54 21.03 8.44 6.21
C GLN A 54 20.71 9.47 7.31
N PRO A 55 19.43 9.64 7.69
CA PRO A 55 19.11 10.48 8.83
C PRO A 55 19.72 9.88 10.11
N LYS A 56 20.00 10.73 11.09
CA LYS A 56 20.55 10.31 12.40
C LYS A 56 19.46 9.81 13.36
N GLY A 57 18.21 10.12 13.05
CA GLY A 57 17.03 9.73 13.84
C GLY A 57 15.81 9.49 12.96
N SER A 58 14.64 9.42 13.59
CA SER A 58 13.37 9.22 12.91
C SER A 58 12.88 10.52 12.28
N VAL A 59 12.42 10.43 11.03
CA VAL A 59 11.86 11.57 10.29
C VAL A 59 10.53 11.19 9.69
N LEU A 60 9.67 12.20 9.50
CA LEU A 60 8.40 12.08 8.81
C LEU A 60 8.62 12.25 7.30
N VAL A 61 8.20 11.27 6.53
CA VAL A 61 8.16 11.31 5.06
C VAL A 61 6.72 11.56 4.64
N ARG A 62 6.49 12.50 3.72
CA ARG A 62 5.18 12.76 3.11
C ARG A 62 5.28 12.55 1.60
N LEU A 63 4.60 11.52 1.09
CA LEU A 63 4.52 11.21 -0.33
C LEU A 63 3.21 11.78 -0.92
N PRO A 64 3.26 12.45 -2.08
CA PRO A 64 2.03 12.88 -2.75
C PRO A 64 1.23 11.67 -3.22
N ILE A 65 -0.09 11.76 -3.11
CA ILE A 65 -1.02 10.70 -3.55
C ILE A 65 -2.07 11.27 -4.49
N SER A 66 -2.52 10.43 -5.43
CA SER A 66 -3.53 10.78 -6.42
C SER A 66 -4.89 10.10 -6.19
N ALA A 67 -4.94 9.10 -5.32
CA ALA A 67 -6.13 8.32 -5.01
C ALA A 67 -6.04 7.75 -3.58
N SER A 68 -7.11 7.06 -3.16
CA SER A 68 -7.15 6.35 -1.87
C SER A 68 -6.04 5.29 -1.79
N VAL A 69 -5.27 5.35 -0.71
CA VAL A 69 -4.13 4.46 -0.47
C VAL A 69 -4.62 3.14 0.14
N GLU A 70 -4.15 2.02 -0.41
CA GLU A 70 -4.30 0.68 0.15
C GLU A 70 -3.18 0.41 1.16
N ASN A 71 -1.92 0.67 0.79
CA ASN A 71 -0.76 0.42 1.64
C ASN A 71 0.45 1.29 1.25
N ILE A 72 1.40 1.44 2.16
CA ILE A 72 2.76 1.90 1.86
C ILE A 72 3.74 0.77 2.12
N TYR A 73 4.62 0.51 1.16
CA TYR A 73 5.69 -0.47 1.27
C TYR A 73 7.06 0.20 1.29
N TYR A 74 7.92 -0.27 2.17
CA TYR A 74 9.37 -0.23 1.99
C TYR A 74 9.79 -1.40 1.09
N ILE A 75 10.51 -1.12 0.01
CA ILE A 75 11.08 -2.13 -0.86
C ILE A 75 12.54 -2.32 -0.47
N THR A 76 12.86 -3.48 0.10
CA THR A 76 14.23 -3.78 0.53
C THR A 76 15.19 -3.88 -0.67
N PRO A 77 16.51 -3.77 -0.45
CA PRO A 77 17.50 -4.04 -1.50
C PRO A 77 17.37 -5.44 -2.11
N THR A 78 16.86 -6.40 -1.34
CA THR A 78 16.57 -7.79 -1.78
C THR A 78 15.22 -7.95 -2.46
N LYS A 79 14.48 -6.84 -2.69
CA LYS A 79 13.19 -6.81 -3.39
C LYS A 79 12.04 -7.46 -2.62
N GLU A 80 12.08 -7.36 -1.30
CA GLU A 80 10.98 -7.75 -0.43
C GLU A 80 10.12 -6.53 -0.09
N LEU A 81 8.81 -6.74 0.06
CA LEU A 81 7.86 -5.69 0.42
C LEU A 81 7.58 -5.73 1.93
N GLN A 82 7.93 -4.66 2.63
CA GLN A 82 7.62 -4.48 4.05
C GLN A 82 6.56 -3.39 4.20
N SER A 83 5.39 -3.75 4.75
CA SER A 83 4.30 -2.81 4.99
C SER A 83 4.68 -1.83 6.09
N LEU A 84 4.32 -0.56 5.91
CA LEU A 84 4.57 0.50 6.87
C LEU A 84 3.25 1.03 7.42
N ASP A 85 3.27 1.44 8.69
CA ASP A 85 2.21 2.25 9.26
C ASP A 85 2.23 3.64 8.62
N PHE A 86 1.06 4.10 8.20
CA PHE A 86 0.92 5.41 7.56
C PHE A 86 -0.39 6.08 7.93
N THR A 87 -0.42 7.39 7.71
CA THR A 87 -1.64 8.20 7.78
C THR A 87 -1.79 9.00 6.51
N VAL A 88 -3.01 9.42 6.18
CA VAL A 88 -3.26 10.28 5.02
C VAL A 88 -3.70 11.66 5.51
N ARG A 89 -2.98 12.70 5.09
CA ARG A 89 -3.24 14.10 5.47
C ARG A 89 -2.88 15.03 4.32
N ASP A 90 -3.75 16.00 4.05
CA ASP A 90 -3.54 17.04 3.03
C ASP A 90 -3.18 16.49 1.63
N GLY A 91 -3.80 15.39 1.22
CA GLY A 91 -3.51 14.74 -0.07
C GLY A 91 -2.11 14.12 -0.14
N LYS A 92 -1.51 13.78 1.01
CA LYS A 92 -0.24 13.06 1.12
C LYS A 92 -0.37 11.87 2.06
N ALA A 93 0.39 10.82 1.77
CA ALA A 93 0.57 9.71 2.67
C ALA A 93 1.83 9.93 3.51
N GLU A 94 1.69 9.84 4.82
CA GLU A 94 2.70 10.20 5.81
C GLU A 94 3.12 8.97 6.61
N PHE A 95 4.42 8.72 6.71
CA PHE A 95 4.98 7.63 7.50
C PHE A 95 6.30 8.06 8.16
N ILE A 96 6.68 7.37 9.23
CA ILE A 96 7.93 7.63 9.96
C ILE A 96 8.97 6.58 9.57
N THR A 97 10.19 7.02 9.28
CA THR A 97 11.32 6.13 9.00
C THR A 97 12.62 6.72 9.54
N ASN A 98 13.60 5.85 9.77
CA ASN A 98 14.98 6.19 10.16
C ASN A 98 16.01 5.81 9.08
N HIS A 99 15.54 5.38 7.91
CA HIS A 99 16.38 5.07 6.76
C HIS A 99 15.69 5.54 5.47
N PHE A 100 16.48 5.81 4.45
CA PHE A 100 16.05 6.29 3.14
C PHE A 100 16.42 5.24 2.10
N SER A 101 15.42 4.88 1.31
CA SER A 101 15.46 3.81 0.31
C SER A 101 14.29 3.97 -0.66
N THR A 102 13.88 2.89 -1.32
CA THR A 102 12.72 2.86 -2.18
C THR A 102 11.44 2.61 -1.39
N TYR A 103 10.47 3.50 -1.54
CA TYR A 103 9.13 3.38 -0.94
C TYR A 103 8.06 3.42 -2.01
N ALA A 104 7.00 2.66 -1.84
CA ALA A 104 5.89 2.60 -2.78
C ALA A 104 4.56 2.85 -2.08
N VAL A 105 3.72 3.67 -2.71
CA VAL A 105 2.31 3.86 -2.33
C VAL A 105 1.48 3.00 -3.28
N VAL A 106 0.72 2.06 -2.72
CA VAL A 106 -0.23 1.23 -3.47
C VAL A 106 -1.63 1.77 -3.28
N TYR A 107 -2.39 1.89 -4.38
CA TYR A 107 -3.72 2.46 -4.38
C TYR A 107 -4.79 1.37 -4.38
N GLN A 108 -5.94 1.68 -3.77
CA GLN A 108 -7.09 0.78 -3.79
C GLN A 108 -7.61 0.60 -5.22
N ALA A 109 -7.98 -0.63 -5.58
CA ALA A 109 -8.61 -0.90 -6.86
C ALA A 109 -9.98 -0.19 -6.93
N THR A 110 -10.27 0.44 -8.08
CA THR A 110 -11.57 1.08 -8.32
C THR A 110 -12.69 0.05 -8.21
N GLY A 111 -13.58 0.22 -7.22
CA GLY A 111 -14.66 -0.72 -6.90
C GLY A 111 -14.51 -1.46 -5.56
N THR A 112 -13.34 -1.36 -4.93
CA THR A 112 -13.13 -1.81 -3.56
C THR A 112 -13.43 -0.64 -2.63
N SER A 113 -14.66 -0.57 -2.11
CA SER A 113 -14.93 0.30 -0.96
C SER A 113 -14.29 -0.35 0.25
N SER A 114 -13.20 0.24 0.76
CA SER A 114 -12.72 -0.09 2.10
C SER A 114 -13.82 0.26 3.10
N ASN A 115 -14.52 -0.75 3.62
CA ASN A 115 -15.22 -0.64 4.89
C ASN A 115 -14.14 -0.40 5.95
N THR A 116 -13.76 0.86 6.15
CA THR A 116 -13.29 1.27 7.46
C THR A 116 -14.49 1.08 8.38
N GLU A 117 -14.38 0.05 9.20
CA GLU A 117 -15.27 -0.26 10.30
C GLU A 117 -15.35 0.97 11.20
N GLU A 118 -16.28 1.88 10.88
CA GLU A 118 -16.81 2.85 11.81
C GLU A 118 -17.50 2.03 12.89
N LYS A 119 -16.74 1.67 13.92
CA LYS A 119 -17.25 1.08 15.15
C LYS A 119 -18.36 2.00 15.67
N PRO A 120 -19.64 1.59 15.65
CA PRO A 120 -20.64 2.30 16.41
C PRO A 120 -20.44 1.86 17.86
N SER A 121 -19.70 2.65 18.63
CA SER A 121 -19.65 2.49 20.08
C SER A 121 -20.93 3.04 20.68
N VAL A 122 -22.02 2.27 20.57
CA VAL A 122 -23.23 2.45 21.38
C VAL A 122 -23.58 1.09 21.98
N SER A 123 -23.33 0.96 23.27
CA SER A 123 -23.96 0.01 24.22
C SER A 123 -23.32 0.36 25.56
N ASP A 124 -23.87 1.36 26.25
CA ASP A 124 -25.02 1.24 27.14
C ASP A 124 -24.63 0.66 28.50
N THR A 125 -24.78 1.56 29.46
CA THR A 125 -24.51 1.51 30.88
C THR A 125 -25.26 0.36 31.54
N GLU A 126 -24.57 -0.68 32.00
CA GLU A 126 -25.12 -1.61 33.01
C GLU A 126 -25.22 -0.86 34.34
N THR A 127 -26.43 -0.41 34.67
CA THR A 127 -26.77 0.07 36.02
C THR A 127 -27.60 -1.00 36.72
N LEU A 128 -27.15 -1.29 37.94
CA LEU A 128 -27.62 -2.28 38.89
C LEU A 128 -29.13 -2.28 39.14
N ALA A 129 -29.63 -3.50 39.33
CA ALA A 129 -30.97 -3.88 39.71
C ALA A 129 -31.45 -3.22 41.03
N HIS A 130 -32.74 -2.87 41.07
CA HIS A 130 -33.74 -3.33 42.06
C HIS A 130 -35.05 -2.52 41.93
N GLU A 131 -36.13 -3.12 42.43
CA GLU A 131 -37.50 -2.61 42.58
C GLU A 131 -38.32 -2.44 41.30
N ALA A 132 -39.62 -2.74 41.24
CA ALA A 132 -40.56 -3.54 42.02
C ALA A 132 -41.89 -3.40 41.25
N GLU A 133 -42.76 -4.41 41.33
CA GLU A 133 -44.19 -4.32 40.95
C GLU A 133 -44.46 -4.11 39.43
N GLN A 134 -45.51 -4.60 38.80
CA GLN A 134 -46.70 -5.37 39.15
C GLN A 134 -47.33 -5.78 37.80
N LEU A 135 -47.89 -6.98 37.75
CA LEU A 135 -49.18 -7.31 37.11
C LEU A 135 -49.51 -6.74 35.71
N SER A 136 -49.64 -7.65 34.75
CA SER A 136 -50.95 -8.04 34.15
C SER A 136 -51.00 -8.12 32.62
N ALA A 137 -51.51 -9.27 32.19
CA ALA A 137 -52.40 -9.49 31.05
C ALA A 137 -51.88 -9.33 29.60
N SER A 138 -51.59 -10.49 28.98
CA SER A 138 -51.94 -10.75 27.58
C SER A 138 -53.47 -10.62 27.39
N PRO A 139 -53.97 -10.33 26.17
CA PRO A 139 -54.23 -11.44 25.26
C PRO A 139 -54.00 -11.17 23.77
N SER A 140 -53.73 -12.28 23.08
CA SER A 140 -53.86 -12.57 21.65
C SER A 140 -55.14 -12.07 20.98
N LEU A 141 -55.11 -11.79 19.67
CA LEU A 141 -56.01 -12.41 18.68
C LEU A 141 -55.73 -11.99 17.22
N ALA A 142 -55.71 -13.02 16.35
CA ALA A 142 -56.20 -13.09 14.97
C ALA A 142 -55.50 -12.29 13.85
N ARG A 143 -55.04 -13.00 12.80
CA ARG A 143 -55.81 -13.20 11.54
C ARG A 143 -54.94 -13.80 10.41
N THR A 144 -55.35 -14.99 9.96
CA THR A 144 -55.47 -15.50 8.56
C THR A 144 -54.50 -14.89 7.52
N GLY A 145 -53.55 -15.61 6.91
CA GLY A 145 -53.71 -16.79 6.04
C GLY A 145 -53.77 -16.36 4.57
N ASN A 146 -52.78 -16.78 3.73
CA ASN A 146 -52.91 -17.12 2.29
C ASN A 146 -51.55 -17.27 1.54
N HIS A 147 -51.40 -18.43 0.86
CA HIS A 147 -50.73 -18.73 -0.44
C HIS A 147 -49.26 -18.28 -0.68
N SER A 148 -48.32 -18.96 -1.36
CA SER A 148 -48.10 -20.26 -2.03
C SER A 148 -46.62 -20.24 -2.54
N PRO A 149 -46.06 -21.28 -3.20
CA PRO A 149 -44.65 -21.68 -3.08
C PRO A 149 -43.69 -21.28 -4.22
N LYS A 150 -42.38 -21.38 -3.92
CA LYS A 150 -41.19 -21.60 -4.79
C LYS A 150 -41.02 -20.73 -6.04
N GLU A 151 -39.89 -20.01 -6.11
CA GLU A 151 -39.12 -19.84 -7.34
C GLU A 151 -37.63 -19.99 -7.06
N GLN A 152 -37.05 -21.01 -7.71
CA GLN A 152 -35.66 -21.43 -7.66
C GLN A 152 -34.99 -20.86 -8.90
N LEU A 153 -33.94 -20.07 -8.73
CA LEU A 153 -33.23 -19.43 -9.83
C LEU A 153 -32.43 -20.47 -10.64
N PRO A 154 -32.43 -20.41 -11.99
CA PRO A 154 -31.59 -21.26 -12.81
C PRO A 154 -30.11 -20.86 -12.69
N ALA A 155 -29.27 -21.79 -12.29
CA ALA A 155 -27.82 -21.68 -12.35
C ALA A 155 -27.34 -22.14 -13.74
N THR A 156 -26.97 -21.19 -14.60
CA THR A 156 -26.16 -21.48 -15.80
C THR A 156 -25.24 -20.30 -16.08
N GLY A 157 -24.00 -20.39 -15.58
CA GLY A 157 -22.87 -19.60 -16.01
C GLY A 157 -21.73 -20.55 -16.33
N GLU A 158 -21.40 -20.65 -17.62
CA GLU A 158 -20.48 -21.62 -18.21
C GLU A 158 -19.08 -21.62 -17.57
N ALA A 159 -18.62 -22.82 -17.23
CA ALA A 159 -17.23 -23.10 -16.90
C ALA A 159 -16.36 -22.92 -18.15
N SER A 160 -15.76 -21.74 -18.28
CA SER A 160 -14.73 -21.49 -19.30
C SER A 160 -13.38 -21.95 -18.74
N ASN A 161 -12.93 -23.14 -19.16
CA ASN A 161 -11.59 -23.67 -18.91
C ASN A 161 -10.50 -22.68 -19.36
N PRO A 162 -9.61 -22.17 -18.49
CA PRO A 162 -8.49 -21.32 -18.93
C PRO A 162 -7.26 -22.12 -19.42
N LEU A 163 -7.39 -23.41 -19.71
CA LEU A 163 -6.26 -24.34 -19.87
C LEU A 163 -5.55 -24.34 -21.24
N LEU A 164 -5.77 -23.36 -22.12
CA LEU A 164 -5.19 -23.38 -23.47
C LEU A 164 -4.66 -22.03 -23.94
N PHE A 165 -3.69 -21.47 -23.21
CA PHE A 165 -2.77 -20.49 -23.83
C PHE A 165 -1.33 -20.68 -23.32
N LEU A 166 -0.77 -21.87 -23.56
CA LEU A 166 0.66 -22.11 -23.46
C LEU A 166 1.28 -22.11 -24.85
N ALA A 167 1.70 -20.93 -25.29
CA ALA A 167 2.71 -20.72 -26.33
C ALA A 167 3.58 -19.56 -25.80
N GLY A 168 4.89 -19.67 -25.60
CA GLY A 168 5.87 -20.49 -26.31
C GLY A 168 6.84 -19.56 -27.04
N LEU A 169 7.54 -18.68 -26.31
CA LEU A 169 8.61 -17.85 -26.89
C LEU A 169 9.89 -18.01 -26.06
N SER A 170 10.61 -19.09 -26.35
CA SER A 170 12.00 -19.26 -25.92
C SER A 170 12.89 -18.40 -26.80
N LEU A 171 13.56 -17.42 -26.22
CA LEU A 171 14.64 -16.68 -26.88
C LEU A 171 15.98 -17.11 -26.28
N ALA A 172 16.64 -18.07 -26.90
CA ALA A 172 18.00 -18.45 -26.56
C ALA A 172 18.97 -17.48 -27.24
N LEU A 173 19.63 -16.60 -26.48
CA LEU A 173 20.69 -15.74 -26.98
C LEU A 173 22.05 -16.19 -26.42
N THR A 174 22.68 -17.13 -27.11
CA THR A 174 24.08 -17.52 -26.88
C THR A 174 25.00 -16.61 -27.67
N ALA A 175 25.54 -15.57 -27.03
CA ALA A 175 26.64 -14.78 -27.59
C ALA A 175 27.98 -15.29 -27.04
N THR A 176 28.75 -16.00 -27.86
CA THR A 176 30.14 -16.38 -27.58
C THR A 176 31.07 -15.20 -27.88
N PHE A 177 31.55 -14.51 -26.84
CA PHE A 177 32.58 -13.49 -27.01
C PHE A 177 33.97 -14.15 -26.90
N MET A 178 34.54 -14.51 -28.06
CA MET A 178 35.94 -14.89 -28.24
C MET A 178 36.61 -13.75 -29.03
N LEU A 179 37.29 -12.83 -28.35
CA LEU A 179 38.31 -12.01 -28.98
C LEU A 179 39.55 -11.92 -28.09
N LYS A 180 40.44 -12.83 -28.46
CA LYS A 180 41.87 -12.90 -28.19
C LYS A 180 42.55 -11.58 -28.57
N GLY A 181 43.13 -10.90 -27.61
CA GLY A 181 44.16 -9.88 -27.83
C GLY A 181 45.34 -10.17 -26.92
N ARG A 182 46.31 -10.97 -27.38
CA ARG A 182 47.64 -11.02 -26.77
C ARG A 182 48.42 -9.82 -27.29
N LYS A 183 48.97 -9.06 -26.33
CA LYS A 183 50.37 -8.62 -26.24
C LYS A 183 51.02 -8.07 -27.51
N ASP A 184 51.42 -6.81 -27.44
CA ASP A 184 52.73 -6.37 -27.94
C ASP A 184 53.38 -5.45 -26.89
N ASP A 185 54.62 -5.80 -26.55
CA ASP A 185 55.53 -5.03 -25.71
C ASP A 185 56.27 -3.97 -26.56
N SER A 186 56.88 -2.99 -25.88
CA SER A 186 58.05 -2.18 -26.28
C SER A 186 57.77 -0.79 -26.88
N ASN A 187 58.11 0.26 -26.14
CA ASN A 187 59.44 0.89 -26.19
C ASN A 187 59.70 1.70 -24.91
#